data_AF-A0AAD7FG63-F1
#
_entry.id   AF-A0AAD7FG63-F1
#
_cell.length_a   1.000
_cell.length_b   1.000
_cell.length_c   1.000
_cell.angle_alpha   90.00
_cell.angle_beta   90.00
_cell.angle_gamma   90.00
#
_symmetry.space_group_name_H-M   'P 1'
#
loop_
_entity.id
_entity.type
_entity.pdbx_description
1 polymer ?
#
loop_
_entity_poly.entity_id
_entity_poly.type
_entity_poly.pdbx_seq_one_letter_code
_entity_poly.pdbx_strand_id
1 'polypeptide(L)'
;MVTHMAADAGSDSAPPPAPRLPLDLERTIFEISAWSSLREITILMLVAHRVKPRLYRVVFLSDYDPKLECIPVFTYAVFLRLLAAKPPGFLQNAVKYLYLGERNTDDSPETHDEDLRSILQTCTDVTDFFDFQGARLELVQSLKCVRKIAVNCNHLFHVPLHTNFSHPMFRTLTHLEVLHEPNDADLAGIPHIPHLSHFAFNLLGMCPSVFSSVVPACPRLACIVLLQRADDMDHRLKPFLDDERFVLIHQSDFTFDWQRAATGGVNYWDVADAFIRARRAGRVGRITSFISDEDISWF
;
A
#
# COMPACT_ATOMS: atom_id res chain seq x y z
N MET A 1 44.14 37.44 63.87
CA MET A 1 43.54 36.12 64.14
C MET A 1 42.48 35.91 63.06
N VAL A 2 42.89 35.32 61.93
CA VAL A 2 42.08 35.21 60.70
C VAL A 2 41.59 33.77 60.62
N THR A 3 40.29 33.60 60.83
CA THR A 3 39.62 32.29 60.82
C THR A 3 39.40 31.87 59.37
N HIS A 4 40.18 30.91 58.89
CA HIS A 4 39.97 30.23 57.60
C HIS A 4 38.63 29.47 57.65
N MET A 5 37.60 30.02 56.99
CA MET A 5 36.40 29.24 56.65
C MET A 5 36.73 28.38 55.43
N ALA A 6 36.89 27.08 55.65
CA ALA A 6 36.95 26.10 54.58
C ALA A 6 35.57 26.04 53.92
N ALA A 7 35.50 26.49 52.66
CA ALA A 7 34.34 26.29 51.81
C ALA A 7 34.23 24.79 51.51
N ASP A 8 33.25 24.15 52.12
CA ASP A 8 32.88 22.77 51.88
C ASP A 8 32.46 22.64 50.41
N ALA A 9 33.30 22.00 49.62
CA ALA A 9 33.07 21.76 48.20
C ALA A 9 31.96 20.71 48.08
N GLY A 10 30.71 21.19 48.10
CA GLY A 10 29.52 20.40 47.86
C GLY A 10 29.73 19.52 46.62
N SER A 11 29.78 18.22 46.85
CA SER A 11 29.83 17.19 45.83
C SER A 11 28.67 17.41 44.87
N ASP A 12 28.98 17.97 43.70
CA ASP A 12 28.04 18.26 42.62
C ASP A 12 27.67 16.94 41.95
N SER A 13 26.89 16.12 42.66
CA SER A 13 26.42 14.83 42.14
C SER A 13 25.44 15.12 41.02
N ALA A 14 25.85 14.79 39.78
CA ALA A 14 24.97 14.91 38.62
C ALA A 14 23.61 14.27 38.94
N PRO A 15 22.49 14.95 38.63
CA PRO A 15 21.16 14.43 38.93
C PRO A 15 21.00 13.05 38.30
N PRO A 16 20.35 12.10 39.00
CA PRO A 16 20.15 10.76 38.48
C PRO A 16 19.43 10.86 37.13
N PRO A 17 19.81 10.03 36.13
CA PRO A 17 19.18 10.06 34.83
C PRO A 17 17.69 9.79 35.00
N ALA A 18 16.85 10.62 34.36
CA ALA A 18 15.41 10.46 34.41
C ALA A 18 15.02 9.01 34.04
N PRO A 19 14.06 8.39 34.75
CA PRO A 19 13.64 7.02 34.44
C PRO A 19 13.16 6.94 32.99
N ARG A 20 13.71 5.99 32.23
CA ARG A 20 13.37 5.77 30.81
C ARG A 20 12.86 4.36 30.63
N LEU A 21 11.79 4.23 29.84
CA LEU A 21 11.34 2.92 29.38
C LEU A 21 12.42 2.26 28.50
N PRO A 22 12.57 0.93 28.60
CA PRO A 22 13.29 0.15 27.60
C PRO A 22 12.79 0.50 26.20
N LEU A 23 13.71 0.59 25.25
CA LEU A 23 13.42 1.06 23.89
C LEU A 23 12.30 0.23 23.24
N ASP A 24 12.30 -1.07 23.44
CA ASP A 24 11.32 -1.97 22.82
C ASP A 24 9.93 -1.80 23.44
N LEU A 25 9.83 -1.53 24.74
CA LEU A 25 8.54 -1.21 25.38
C LEU A 25 8.02 0.16 24.92
N GLU A 26 8.88 1.17 24.84
CA GLU A 26 8.51 2.47 24.28
C GLU A 26 7.97 2.31 22.86
N ARG A 27 8.67 1.55 22.01
CA ARG A 27 8.22 1.21 20.64
C ARG A 27 6.85 0.56 20.64
N THR A 28 6.67 -0.50 21.41
CA THR A 28 5.40 -1.23 21.47
C THR A 28 4.26 -0.33 21.92
N ILE A 29 4.48 0.51 22.95
CA ILE A 29 3.45 1.45 23.43
C ILE A 29 3.07 2.44 22.33
N PHE A 30 4.06 3.06 21.67
CA PHE A 30 3.79 4.05 20.62
C PHE A 30 3.14 3.43 19.39
N GLU A 31 3.53 2.22 19.00
CA GLU A 31 2.91 1.51 17.89
C GLU A 31 1.47 1.16 18.21
N ILE A 32 1.21 0.51 19.36
CA ILE A 32 -0.14 0.17 19.78
C ILE A 32 -1.00 1.43 19.88
N SER A 33 -0.48 2.51 20.44
CA SER A 33 -1.20 3.79 20.57
C SER A 33 -1.50 4.40 19.19
N ALA A 34 -0.52 4.41 18.29
CA ALA A 34 -0.70 4.92 16.93
C ALA A 34 -1.72 4.10 16.13
N TRP A 35 -1.73 2.78 16.29
CA TRP A 35 -2.70 1.90 15.63
C TRP A 35 -4.09 1.96 16.27
N SER A 36 -4.17 2.20 17.58
CA SER A 36 -5.46 2.34 18.28
C SER A 36 -6.12 3.69 18.01
N SER A 37 -5.32 4.73 17.77
CA SER A 37 -5.79 6.09 17.47
C SER A 37 -4.88 6.73 16.42
N LEU A 38 -5.14 6.42 15.15
CA LEU A 38 -4.34 6.98 14.06
C LEU A 38 -4.47 8.51 13.95
N ARG A 39 -5.55 9.10 14.47
CA ARG A 39 -5.71 10.57 14.61
C ARG A 39 -4.67 11.20 15.54
N GLU A 40 -4.23 10.45 16.55
CA GLU A 40 -3.22 10.91 17.50
C GLU A 40 -1.79 10.72 17.00
N ILE A 41 -1.58 10.07 15.85
CA ILE A 41 -0.23 9.77 15.35
C ILE A 41 0.62 11.04 15.20
N THR A 42 0.03 12.17 14.81
CA THR A 42 0.73 13.45 14.70
C THR A 42 1.20 13.96 16.05
N ILE A 43 0.38 13.81 17.11
CA ILE A 43 0.72 14.15 18.49
C ILE A 43 1.80 13.19 19.01
N LEU A 44 1.62 11.89 18.78
CA LEU A 44 2.61 10.87 19.14
C LEU A 44 3.96 11.17 18.47
N MET A 45 3.97 11.59 17.21
CA MET A 45 5.19 12.02 16.49
C MET A 45 5.89 13.22 17.11
N LEU A 46 5.24 14.04 17.95
CA LEU A 46 5.91 15.13 18.66
C LEU A 46 6.73 14.59 19.84
N VAL A 47 6.22 13.58 20.54
CA VAL A 47 6.84 13.04 21.77
C VAL A 47 7.72 11.82 21.53
N ALA A 48 7.49 11.08 20.44
CA ALA A 48 8.08 9.78 20.11
C ALA A 48 9.50 9.83 19.53
N HIS A 49 10.40 10.68 20.04
CA HIS A 49 11.74 10.91 19.44
C HIS A 49 12.53 9.64 19.06
N ARG A 50 12.44 8.58 19.86
CA ARG A 50 13.20 7.33 19.64
C ARG A 50 12.50 6.35 18.69
N VAL A 51 11.22 6.54 18.40
CA VAL A 51 10.37 5.56 17.68
C VAL A 51 9.66 6.16 16.46
N LYS A 52 9.96 7.43 16.12
CA LYS A 52 9.44 8.16 14.94
C LYS A 52 9.42 7.38 13.63
N PRO A 53 10.44 6.57 13.24
CA PRO A 53 10.45 5.93 11.93
C PRO A 53 9.22 5.07 11.63
N ARG A 54 8.63 4.41 12.66
CA ARG A 54 7.47 3.55 12.45
C ARG A 54 6.15 4.30 12.28
N LEU A 55 6.10 5.56 12.71
CA LEU A 55 4.92 6.42 12.55
C LEU A 55 4.78 6.96 11.11
N TYR A 56 5.84 6.89 10.30
CA TYR A 56 5.83 7.22 8.87
C TYR A 56 5.62 5.99 7.98
N ARG A 57 5.23 4.85 8.56
CA ARG A 57 5.16 3.58 7.82
C ARG A 57 4.12 3.59 6.70
N VAL A 58 3.01 4.29 6.94
CA VAL A 58 1.94 4.47 5.97
C VAL A 58 1.89 5.94 5.59
N VAL A 59 2.00 6.20 4.29
CA VAL A 59 1.92 7.55 3.73
C VAL A 59 0.79 7.57 2.72
N PHE A 60 -0.18 8.44 2.96
CA PHE A 60 -1.27 8.74 2.05
C PHE A 60 -1.10 10.17 1.53
N LEU A 61 -0.89 10.32 0.22
CA LEU A 61 -0.73 11.63 -0.42
C LEU A 61 -1.98 11.97 -1.22
N SER A 62 -2.59 13.12 -0.94
CA SER A 62 -3.65 13.69 -1.76
C SER A 62 -3.82 15.17 -1.43
N ASP A 63 -4.12 15.99 -2.44
CA ASP A 63 -4.43 17.41 -2.25
C ASP A 63 -5.92 17.65 -1.98
N TYR A 64 -6.75 16.63 -2.18
CA TYR A 64 -8.15 16.62 -1.78
C TYR A 64 -8.27 15.94 -0.41
N ASP A 65 -9.35 16.21 0.31
CA ASP A 65 -9.63 15.56 1.61
C ASP A 65 -10.40 14.27 1.34
N PRO A 66 -9.72 13.11 1.19
CA PRO A 66 -10.45 11.86 1.14
C PRO A 66 -11.05 11.65 2.53
N LYS A 67 -12.29 11.18 2.59
CA LYS A 67 -12.97 10.85 3.85
C LYS A 67 -12.38 9.59 4.49
N LEU A 68 -11.09 9.62 4.82
CA LEU A 68 -10.38 8.53 5.48
C LEU A 68 -10.38 8.82 6.97
N GLU A 69 -11.14 8.05 7.73
CA GLU A 69 -11.42 8.36 9.14
C GLU A 69 -10.18 8.23 10.04
N CYS A 70 -9.14 7.53 9.56
CA CYS A 70 -8.05 7.08 10.40
C CYS A 70 -6.66 7.47 9.90
N ILE A 71 -6.31 7.41 8.61
CA ILE A 71 -4.92 7.71 8.19
C ILE A 71 -4.71 9.21 7.99
N PRO A 72 -3.62 9.81 8.54
CA PRO A 72 -3.26 11.18 8.19
C PRO A 72 -2.97 11.30 6.69
N VAL A 73 -3.70 12.19 6.05
CA VAL A 73 -3.50 12.55 4.65
C VAL A 73 -2.51 13.71 4.61
N PHE A 74 -1.47 13.58 3.79
CA PHE A 74 -0.55 14.68 3.50
C PHE A 74 -0.88 15.24 2.12
N THR A 75 -0.94 16.57 2.01
CA THR A 75 -0.82 17.19 0.68
C THR A 75 0.58 16.97 0.13
N TYR A 76 0.71 16.97 -1.19
CA TYR A 76 2.02 16.78 -1.84
C TYR A 76 3.02 17.84 -1.35
N ALA A 77 2.60 19.11 -1.28
CA ALA A 77 3.42 20.21 -0.79
C ALA A 77 3.87 20.05 0.68
N VAL A 78 3.01 19.50 1.56
CA VAL A 78 3.41 19.21 2.96
C VAL A 78 4.43 18.09 2.99
N PHE A 79 4.23 17.03 2.22
CA PHE A 79 5.13 15.89 2.20
C PHE A 79 6.50 16.23 1.57
N LEU A 80 6.56 17.07 0.53
CA LEU A 80 7.82 17.56 -0.04
C LEU A 80 8.63 18.40 0.96
N ARG A 81 7.96 19.26 1.75
CA ARG A 81 8.62 19.97 2.86
C ARG A 81 9.16 19.02 3.92
N LEU A 82 8.43 17.94 4.20
CA LEU A 82 8.90 16.88 5.08
C LEU A 82 10.14 16.18 4.52
N LEU A 83 10.18 15.85 3.22
CA LEU A 83 11.36 15.27 2.56
C LEU A 83 12.58 16.17 2.76
N ALA A 84 12.44 17.47 2.51
CA ALA A 84 13.52 18.44 2.67
C ALA A 84 13.99 18.61 4.13
N ALA A 85 13.08 18.45 5.09
CA ALA A 85 13.38 18.63 6.52
C ALA A 85 13.99 17.39 7.20
N LYS A 86 13.92 16.20 6.58
CA LYS A 86 14.43 14.96 7.17
C LYS A 86 15.83 14.61 6.64
N PRO A 87 16.68 13.96 7.45
CA PRO A 87 17.96 13.47 6.96
C PRO A 87 17.78 12.51 5.77
N PRO A 88 18.71 12.52 4.80
CA PRO A 88 18.71 11.54 3.71
C PRO A 88 18.63 10.11 4.25
N GLY A 89 17.79 9.28 3.64
CA GLY A 89 17.57 7.88 4.05
C GLY A 89 16.59 7.68 5.21
N PHE A 90 16.13 8.74 5.89
CA PHE A 90 15.12 8.60 6.95
C PHE A 90 13.81 8.01 6.39
N LEU A 91 13.26 8.61 5.33
CA LEU A 91 12.01 8.16 4.72
C LEU A 91 12.19 6.90 3.85
N GLN A 92 13.41 6.63 3.38
CA GLN A 92 13.75 5.43 2.61
C GLN A 92 13.30 4.16 3.31
N ASN A 93 13.65 4.02 4.58
CA ASN A 93 13.38 2.80 5.34
C ASN A 93 12.07 2.89 6.13
N ALA A 94 11.55 4.10 6.33
CA ALA A 94 10.37 4.35 7.13
C ALA A 94 9.09 3.99 6.38
N VAL A 95 8.93 4.45 5.13
CA VAL A 95 7.70 4.28 4.35
C VAL A 95 7.64 2.86 3.75
N LYS A 96 6.58 2.12 4.05
CA LYS A 96 6.34 0.76 3.53
C LYS A 96 5.07 0.66 2.69
N TYR A 97 4.08 1.50 3.00
CA TYR A 97 2.82 1.63 2.28
C TYR A 97 2.72 3.05 1.76
N LEU A 98 2.65 3.20 0.45
CA LEU A 98 2.55 4.50 -0.20
C LEU A 98 1.32 4.52 -1.11
N TYR A 99 0.42 5.46 -0.83
CA TYR A 99 -0.76 5.75 -1.64
C TYR A 99 -0.61 7.13 -2.28
N LEU A 100 -0.71 7.17 -3.61
CA LEU A 100 -0.75 8.39 -4.41
C LEU A 100 -2.19 8.63 -4.90
N GLY A 101 -2.91 9.45 -4.16
CA GLY A 101 -4.29 9.87 -4.44
C GLY A 101 -4.34 11.14 -5.29
N GLU A 102 -5.56 11.66 -5.45
CA GLU A 102 -5.83 12.83 -6.29
C GLU A 102 -4.98 14.05 -5.92
N ARG A 103 -4.41 14.69 -6.94
CA ARG A 103 -3.62 15.92 -6.86
C ARG A 103 -4.35 17.07 -7.55
N ASN A 104 -4.14 18.30 -7.08
CA ASN A 104 -4.71 19.47 -7.75
C ASN A 104 -4.20 19.58 -9.19
N THR A 105 -5.11 19.71 -10.16
CA THR A 105 -4.83 19.80 -11.60
C THR A 105 -4.27 21.14 -12.05
N ASP A 106 -4.21 22.13 -11.16
CA ASP A 106 -3.64 23.46 -11.47
C ASP A 106 -2.12 23.43 -11.72
N ASP A 107 -1.44 22.38 -11.28
CA ASP A 107 0.01 22.22 -11.47
C ASP A 107 0.37 21.76 -12.90
N SER A 108 1.52 22.19 -13.39
CA SER A 108 2.02 21.70 -14.68
C SER A 108 2.41 20.21 -14.59
N PRO A 109 2.24 19.42 -15.67
CA PRO A 109 2.66 18.01 -15.68
C PRO A 109 4.15 17.81 -15.32
N GLU A 110 5.02 18.76 -15.69
CA GLU A 110 6.45 18.71 -15.36
C GLU A 110 6.68 18.85 -13.85
N THR A 111 5.98 19.78 -13.21
CA THR A 111 6.06 19.97 -11.75
C THR A 111 5.55 18.71 -11.03
N HIS A 112 4.49 18.10 -11.55
CA HIS A 112 3.97 16.84 -11.03
C HIS A 112 5.00 15.71 -11.07
N ASP A 113 5.65 15.51 -12.22
CA ASP A 113 6.68 14.49 -12.40
C ASP A 113 7.91 14.71 -11.51
N GLU A 114 8.33 15.96 -11.31
CA GLU A 114 9.47 16.31 -10.46
C GLU A 114 9.20 16.01 -8.98
N ASP A 115 7.99 16.30 -8.51
CA ASP A 115 7.57 15.99 -7.16
C ASP A 115 7.46 14.48 -6.94
N LEU A 116 6.81 13.76 -7.86
CA LEU A 116 6.71 12.31 -7.80
C LEU A 116 8.09 11.66 -7.83
N ARG A 117 9.00 12.16 -8.69
CA ARG A 117 10.38 11.70 -8.73
C ARG A 117 11.06 11.88 -7.38
N SER A 118 10.93 13.05 -6.77
CA SER A 118 11.52 13.36 -5.46
C SER A 118 10.99 12.43 -4.36
N ILE A 119 9.67 12.17 -4.36
CA ILE A 119 9.01 11.26 -3.42
C ILE A 119 9.50 9.82 -3.59
N LEU A 120 9.42 9.29 -4.81
CA LEU A 120 9.69 7.88 -5.12
C LEU A 120 11.19 7.55 -4.99
N GLN A 121 12.07 8.46 -5.39
CA GLN A 121 13.52 8.30 -5.19
C GLN A 121 13.93 8.34 -3.72
N THR A 122 13.12 8.96 -2.86
CA THR A 122 13.39 8.99 -1.41
C THR A 122 12.80 7.77 -0.71
N CYS A 123 11.59 7.32 -1.09
CA CYS A 123 10.85 6.24 -0.43
C CYS A 123 11.07 4.88 -1.11
N THR A 124 12.31 4.40 -1.21
CA THR A 124 12.63 3.25 -2.08
C THR A 124 12.30 1.87 -1.50
N ASP A 125 12.08 1.73 -0.19
CA ASP A 125 11.67 0.46 0.43
C ASP A 125 10.14 0.26 0.50
N VAL A 126 9.36 0.98 -0.31
CA VAL A 126 7.93 0.75 -0.41
C VAL A 126 7.66 -0.69 -0.85
N THR A 127 6.82 -1.38 -0.10
CA THR A 127 6.42 -2.78 -0.36
C THR A 127 5.02 -2.89 -0.94
N ASP A 128 4.18 -1.90 -0.67
CA ASP A 128 2.79 -1.81 -1.11
C ASP A 128 2.57 -0.42 -1.69
N PHE A 129 2.34 -0.36 -3.01
CA PHE A 129 2.25 0.87 -3.77
C PHE A 129 0.90 0.96 -4.47
N PHE A 130 0.13 1.99 -4.14
CA PHE A 130 -1.13 2.30 -4.79
C PHE A 130 -1.00 3.64 -5.50
N ASP A 131 -1.34 3.68 -6.78
CA ASP A 131 -1.22 4.89 -7.59
C ASP A 131 -2.44 5.11 -8.46
N PHE A 132 -3.17 6.17 -8.11
CA PHE A 132 -4.30 6.69 -8.87
C PHE A 132 -3.89 7.83 -9.82
N GLN A 133 -2.71 8.41 -9.63
CA GLN A 133 -2.23 9.59 -10.38
C GLN A 133 -1.63 9.23 -11.74
N GLY A 134 -1.17 7.98 -11.90
CA GLY A 134 -0.54 7.57 -13.14
C GLY A 134 0.94 7.87 -13.18
N ALA A 135 1.64 7.56 -12.10
CA ALA A 135 3.08 7.53 -12.07
C ALA A 135 3.63 6.61 -13.16
N ARG A 136 4.55 7.17 -13.94
CA ARG A 136 5.18 6.51 -15.08
C ARG A 136 6.26 5.54 -14.63
N LEU A 137 6.55 4.53 -15.46
CA LEU A 137 7.55 3.49 -15.17
C LEU A 137 8.91 4.09 -14.77
N GLU A 138 9.33 5.17 -15.43
CA GLU A 138 10.61 5.83 -15.17
C GLU A 138 10.68 6.49 -13.78
N LEU A 139 9.54 6.78 -13.17
CA LEU A 139 9.45 7.33 -11.82
C LEU A 139 9.45 6.21 -10.78
N VAL A 140 8.65 5.17 -11.02
CA VAL A 140 8.44 4.07 -10.05
C VAL A 140 9.52 3.00 -10.08
N GLN A 141 10.40 2.99 -11.08
CA GLN A 141 11.56 2.07 -11.15
C GLN A 141 12.50 2.16 -9.94
N SER A 142 12.44 3.25 -9.18
CA SER A 142 13.20 3.45 -7.94
C SER A 142 12.72 2.56 -6.78
N LEU A 143 11.47 2.06 -6.84
CA LEU A 143 10.86 1.21 -5.82
C LEU A 143 11.30 -0.26 -6.00
N LYS A 144 12.38 -0.66 -5.32
CA LYS A 144 13.02 -1.97 -5.52
C LYS A 144 12.39 -3.11 -4.74
N CYS A 145 11.51 -2.79 -3.78
CA CYS A 145 10.95 -3.74 -2.83
C CYS A 145 9.45 -3.97 -2.99
N VAL A 146 8.84 -3.47 -4.07
CA VAL A 146 7.39 -3.56 -4.28
C VAL A 146 6.98 -5.01 -4.43
N ARG A 147 6.01 -5.42 -3.62
CA ARG A 147 5.40 -6.75 -3.62
C ARG A 147 3.93 -6.70 -4.05
N LYS A 148 3.26 -5.59 -3.76
CA LYS A 148 1.88 -5.31 -4.15
C LYS A 148 1.83 -3.98 -4.89
N ILE A 149 1.20 -3.97 -6.06
CA ILE A 149 1.00 -2.76 -6.84
C ILE A 149 -0.44 -2.67 -7.34
N ALA A 150 -1.05 -1.50 -7.19
CA ALA A 150 -2.34 -1.15 -7.77
C ALA A 150 -2.16 0.10 -8.62
N VAL A 151 -2.36 -0.04 -9.93
CA VAL A 151 -1.99 0.99 -10.92
C VAL A 151 -2.93 1.01 -12.11
N ASN A 152 -2.97 2.16 -12.78
CA ASN A 152 -3.43 2.27 -14.16
C ASN A 152 -2.25 1.98 -15.12
N CYS A 153 -2.27 0.82 -15.81
CA CYS A 153 -1.17 0.43 -16.71
C CYS A 153 -1.02 1.36 -17.91
N ASN A 154 -2.09 2.01 -18.38
CA ASN A 154 -1.98 3.00 -19.47
C ASN A 154 -1.06 4.16 -19.09
N HIS A 155 -1.13 4.60 -17.82
CA HIS A 155 -0.26 5.66 -17.32
C HIS A 155 1.15 5.13 -17.03
N LEU A 156 1.25 3.91 -16.49
CA LEU A 156 2.53 3.32 -16.13
C LEU A 156 3.45 3.13 -17.34
N PHE A 157 2.93 2.66 -18.48
CA PHE A 157 3.75 2.27 -19.64
C PHE A 157 3.77 3.29 -20.79
N HIS A 158 3.06 4.41 -20.71
CA HIS A 158 2.85 5.34 -21.83
C HIS A 158 2.41 4.63 -23.11
N VAL A 159 1.10 4.42 -23.25
CA VAL A 159 0.50 3.98 -24.52
C VAL A 159 0.97 4.92 -25.65
N PRO A 160 1.46 4.40 -26.79
CA PRO A 160 1.24 3.05 -27.34
C PRO A 160 2.39 2.05 -27.14
N LEU A 161 3.33 2.29 -26.24
CA LEU A 161 4.45 1.37 -26.04
C LEU A 161 3.97 0.06 -25.41
N HIS A 162 4.49 -1.08 -25.89
CA HIS A 162 4.20 -2.39 -25.34
C HIS A 162 4.47 -2.41 -23.83
N THR A 163 3.55 -2.98 -23.06
CA THR A 163 3.75 -3.14 -21.61
C THR A 163 4.99 -3.97 -21.34
N ASN A 164 5.90 -3.41 -20.54
CA ASN A 164 7.17 -4.06 -20.21
C ASN A 164 7.15 -4.53 -18.76
N PHE A 165 6.38 -5.57 -18.48
CA PHE A 165 6.39 -6.23 -17.19
C PHE A 165 7.67 -7.06 -16.94
N SER A 166 8.60 -7.13 -17.89
CA SER A 166 9.95 -7.68 -17.67
C SER A 166 10.89 -6.70 -16.94
N HIS A 167 10.45 -5.46 -16.69
CA HIS A 167 11.24 -4.46 -15.98
C HIS A 167 11.64 -4.95 -14.56
N PRO A 168 12.89 -4.72 -14.10
CA PRO A 168 13.38 -5.25 -12.83
C PRO A 168 12.55 -4.91 -11.58
N MET A 169 11.77 -3.82 -11.60
CA MET A 169 10.90 -3.45 -10.48
C MET A 169 9.83 -4.51 -10.19
N PHE A 170 9.41 -5.29 -11.19
CA PHE A 170 8.38 -6.31 -11.05
C PHE A 170 8.94 -7.66 -10.58
N ARG A 171 10.26 -7.77 -10.39
CA ARG A 171 10.92 -9.02 -9.99
C ARG A 171 10.46 -9.52 -8.62
N THR A 172 10.05 -8.63 -7.71
CA THR A 172 9.54 -9.01 -6.38
C THR A 172 8.02 -8.96 -6.30
N LEU A 173 7.34 -8.58 -7.39
CA LEU A 173 5.90 -8.38 -7.41
C LEU A 173 5.17 -9.72 -7.29
N THR A 174 4.20 -9.75 -6.38
CA THR A 174 3.37 -10.92 -6.08
C THR A 174 1.88 -10.65 -6.27
N HIS A 175 1.45 -9.41 -6.07
CA HIS A 175 0.08 -8.95 -6.26
C HIS A 175 0.06 -7.80 -7.26
N LEU A 176 -0.78 -7.92 -8.28
CA LEU A 176 -1.02 -6.87 -9.27
C LEU A 176 -2.53 -6.58 -9.30
N GLU A 177 -2.89 -5.32 -9.11
CA GLU A 177 -4.24 -4.81 -9.31
C GLU A 177 -4.22 -3.80 -10.47
N VAL A 178 -5.09 -4.04 -11.45
CA VAL A 178 -5.24 -3.18 -12.63
C VAL A 178 -6.51 -2.35 -12.46
N LEU A 179 -6.34 -1.03 -12.36
CA LEU A 179 -7.42 -0.09 -12.01
C LEU A 179 -8.23 0.42 -13.21
N HIS A 180 -7.89 0.00 -14.44
CA HIS A 180 -8.48 0.47 -15.69
C HIS A 180 -8.81 -0.71 -16.61
N GLU A 181 -9.37 -0.44 -17.80
CA GLU A 181 -9.56 -1.45 -18.84
C GLU A 181 -8.25 -1.69 -19.61
N PRO A 182 -7.49 -2.76 -19.30
CA PRO A 182 -6.31 -3.08 -20.08
C PRO A 182 -6.74 -3.57 -21.46
N ASN A 183 -5.95 -3.23 -22.45
CA ASN A 183 -6.04 -3.86 -23.76
C ASN A 183 -5.36 -5.24 -23.74
N ASP A 184 -5.53 -6.03 -24.80
CA ASP A 184 -4.93 -7.37 -24.89
C ASP A 184 -3.39 -7.34 -24.82
N ALA A 185 -2.74 -6.27 -25.28
CA ALA A 185 -1.28 -6.13 -25.20
C ALA A 185 -0.80 -5.91 -23.76
N ASP A 186 -1.59 -5.24 -22.91
CA ASP A 186 -1.29 -5.10 -21.49
C ASP A 186 -1.36 -6.46 -20.79
N LEU A 187 -2.39 -7.25 -21.09
CA LEU A 187 -2.57 -8.59 -20.55
C LEU A 187 -1.49 -9.57 -21.02
N ALA A 188 -1.04 -9.45 -22.27
CA ALA A 188 0.05 -10.26 -22.82
C ALA A 188 1.39 -10.03 -22.11
N GLY A 189 1.57 -8.88 -21.46
CA GLY A 189 2.76 -8.57 -20.69
C GLY A 189 2.79 -9.25 -19.31
N ILE A 190 1.64 -9.51 -18.68
CA ILE A 190 1.53 -10.02 -17.29
C ILE A 190 2.33 -11.32 -17.03
N PRO A 191 2.38 -12.31 -17.93
CA PRO A 191 3.17 -13.52 -17.72
C PRO A 191 4.67 -13.30 -17.50
N HIS A 192 5.19 -12.11 -17.84
CA HIS A 192 6.58 -11.74 -17.59
C HIS A 192 6.86 -11.39 -16.11
N ILE A 193 5.86 -11.36 -15.23
CA ILE A 193 6.02 -11.12 -13.80
C ILE A 193 6.27 -12.48 -13.10
N PRO A 194 7.53 -12.82 -12.77
CA PRO A 194 7.91 -14.20 -12.45
C PRO A 194 7.32 -14.73 -11.13
N HIS A 195 6.91 -13.85 -10.22
CA HIS A 195 6.40 -14.20 -8.90
C HIS A 195 4.92 -13.84 -8.70
N LEU A 196 4.22 -13.48 -9.79
CA LEU A 196 2.80 -13.14 -9.71
C LEU A 196 2.00 -14.33 -9.20
N SER A 197 1.29 -14.10 -8.10
CA SER A 197 0.45 -15.10 -7.42
C SER A 197 -0.99 -14.62 -7.26
N HIS A 198 -1.20 -13.30 -7.25
CA HIS A 198 -2.48 -12.65 -7.05
C HIS A 198 -2.70 -11.60 -8.13
N PHE A 199 -3.84 -11.66 -8.79
CA PHE A 199 -4.21 -10.72 -9.85
C PHE A 199 -5.63 -10.22 -9.66
N ALA A 200 -5.80 -8.89 -9.64
CA ALA A 200 -7.09 -8.23 -9.47
C ALA A 200 -7.35 -7.27 -10.61
N PHE A 201 -8.63 -7.13 -10.96
CA PHE A 201 -9.13 -6.20 -11.94
C PHE A 201 -10.58 -5.85 -11.64
N ASN A 202 -11.04 -4.72 -12.15
CA ASN A 202 -12.35 -4.15 -11.83
C ASN A 202 -13.36 -4.18 -12.99
N LEU A 203 -13.03 -4.84 -14.09
CA LEU A 203 -13.86 -4.84 -15.30
C LEU A 203 -14.19 -6.25 -15.78
N LEU A 204 -15.48 -6.54 -15.78
CA LEU A 204 -16.02 -7.81 -16.23
C LEU A 204 -15.63 -8.16 -17.68
N GLY A 205 -15.52 -7.16 -18.56
CA GLY A 205 -15.14 -7.34 -19.96
C GLY A 205 -13.78 -8.02 -20.14
N MET A 206 -12.91 -7.96 -19.12
CA MET A 206 -11.58 -8.55 -19.14
C MET A 206 -11.57 -10.06 -18.93
N CYS A 207 -12.60 -10.65 -18.30
CA CYS A 207 -12.57 -12.06 -17.92
C CYS A 207 -12.19 -13.00 -19.09
N PRO A 208 -12.79 -12.90 -20.30
CA PRO A 208 -12.40 -13.75 -21.43
C PRO A 208 -10.89 -13.69 -21.75
N SER A 209 -10.29 -12.50 -21.81
CA SER A 209 -8.85 -12.34 -22.12
C SER A 209 -7.97 -12.82 -20.96
N VAL A 210 -8.35 -12.53 -19.72
CA VAL A 210 -7.61 -13.01 -18.52
C VAL A 210 -7.56 -14.54 -18.49
N PHE A 211 -8.70 -15.21 -18.67
CA PHE A 211 -8.78 -16.66 -18.60
C PHE A 211 -8.20 -17.38 -19.82
N SER A 212 -8.20 -16.75 -20.99
CA SER A 212 -7.60 -17.33 -22.20
C SER A 212 -6.08 -17.11 -22.30
N SER A 213 -5.56 -16.01 -21.74
CA SER A 213 -4.17 -15.58 -21.96
C SER A 213 -3.32 -15.57 -20.69
N VAL A 214 -3.79 -14.91 -19.63
CA VAL A 214 -3.00 -14.73 -18.39
C VAL A 214 -2.96 -16.01 -17.58
N VAL A 215 -4.13 -16.61 -17.37
CA VAL A 215 -4.30 -17.77 -16.50
C VAL A 215 -3.46 -18.99 -16.91
N PRO A 216 -3.41 -19.39 -18.19
CA PRO A 216 -2.57 -20.52 -18.63
C PRO A 216 -1.08 -20.19 -18.61
N ALA A 217 -0.72 -18.92 -18.80
CA ALA A 217 0.67 -18.47 -18.91
C ALA A 217 1.32 -18.15 -17.55
N CYS A 218 0.54 -18.01 -16.48
CA CYS A 218 1.01 -17.70 -15.14
C CYS A 218 0.86 -18.92 -14.19
N PRO A 219 1.82 -19.87 -14.17
CA PRO A 219 1.68 -21.12 -13.40
C PRO A 219 1.66 -20.92 -11.88
N ARG A 220 2.09 -19.76 -11.39
CA ARG A 220 2.07 -19.39 -9.96
C ARG A 220 0.81 -18.65 -9.54
N LEU A 221 -0.05 -18.29 -10.49
CA LEU A 221 -1.27 -17.54 -10.21
C LEU A 221 -2.22 -18.43 -9.41
N ALA A 222 -2.43 -18.05 -8.15
CA ALA A 222 -3.17 -18.80 -7.15
C ALA A 222 -4.51 -18.14 -6.80
N CYS A 223 -4.64 -16.84 -7.04
CA CYS A 223 -5.82 -16.04 -6.73
C CYS A 223 -6.11 -15.05 -7.86
N ILE A 224 -7.35 -15.01 -8.32
CA ILE A 224 -7.87 -14.07 -9.31
C ILE A 224 -9.08 -13.40 -8.71
N VAL A 225 -9.03 -12.07 -8.55
CA VAL A 225 -10.12 -11.29 -7.96
C VAL A 225 -10.74 -10.42 -9.04
N LEU A 226 -12.04 -10.58 -9.28
CA LEU A 226 -12.83 -9.55 -9.94
C LEU A 226 -13.46 -8.68 -8.86
N LEU A 227 -13.11 -7.40 -8.89
CA LEU A 227 -13.68 -6.37 -8.04
C LEU A 227 -14.88 -5.75 -8.76
N GLN A 228 -16.08 -5.91 -8.22
CA GLN A 228 -17.30 -5.44 -8.89
C GLN A 228 -18.25 -4.73 -7.91
N ARG A 229 -19.03 -3.77 -8.39
CA ARG A 229 -20.10 -3.17 -7.58
C ARG A 229 -21.27 -4.16 -7.44
N ALA A 230 -22.01 -4.08 -6.34
CA ALA A 230 -23.02 -5.07 -5.93
C ALA A 230 -24.21 -5.22 -6.91
N ASP A 231 -24.46 -4.22 -7.74
CA ASP A 231 -25.58 -4.12 -8.66
C ASP A 231 -25.38 -4.87 -9.99
N ASP A 232 -24.17 -5.32 -10.30
CA ASP A 232 -23.81 -5.75 -11.66
C ASP A 232 -23.67 -7.28 -11.83
N MET A 233 -24.57 -8.07 -11.26
CA MET A 233 -24.48 -9.52 -11.41
C MET A 233 -24.76 -10.02 -12.83
N ASP A 234 -23.68 -10.27 -13.55
CA ASP A 234 -23.71 -10.62 -14.96
C ASP A 234 -23.60 -12.13 -15.19
N HIS A 235 -24.58 -12.66 -15.92
CA HIS A 235 -24.60 -14.04 -16.39
C HIS A 235 -23.35 -14.43 -17.21
N ARG A 236 -22.63 -13.46 -17.79
CA ARG A 236 -21.34 -13.64 -18.46
C ARG A 236 -20.24 -14.16 -17.53
N LEU A 237 -20.40 -14.08 -16.20
CA LEU A 237 -19.43 -14.62 -15.25
C LEU A 237 -19.46 -16.14 -15.12
N LYS A 238 -20.59 -16.78 -15.44
CA LYS A 238 -20.80 -18.22 -15.22
C LYS A 238 -19.65 -19.11 -15.72
N PRO A 239 -19.04 -18.88 -16.91
CA PRO A 239 -17.94 -19.71 -17.38
C PRO A 239 -16.68 -19.68 -16.50
N PHE A 240 -16.50 -18.63 -15.70
CA PHE A 240 -15.29 -18.40 -14.90
C PHE A 240 -15.46 -18.85 -13.44
N LEU A 241 -16.71 -19.02 -12.96
CA LEU A 241 -17.01 -19.41 -11.58
C LEU A 241 -16.49 -20.80 -11.21
N ASP A 242 -16.27 -21.66 -12.21
CA ASP A 242 -15.74 -23.01 -12.01
C ASP A 242 -14.22 -23.03 -11.76
N ASP A 243 -13.48 -21.96 -12.06
CA ASP A 243 -12.06 -21.87 -11.73
C ASP A 243 -11.89 -21.68 -10.22
N GLU A 244 -11.22 -22.62 -9.57
CA GLU A 244 -11.06 -22.61 -8.13
C GLU A 244 -10.32 -21.37 -7.59
N ARG A 245 -9.54 -20.68 -8.42
CA ARG A 245 -8.77 -19.49 -8.08
C ARG A 245 -9.57 -18.20 -8.20
N PHE A 246 -10.75 -18.24 -8.83
CA PHE A 246 -11.53 -17.06 -9.14
C PHE A 246 -12.46 -16.65 -7.99
N VAL A 247 -12.39 -15.40 -7.56
CA VAL A 247 -13.23 -14.82 -6.51
C VAL A 247 -13.85 -13.53 -7.03
N LEU A 248 -15.15 -13.35 -6.77
CA LEU A 248 -15.85 -12.11 -7.04
C LEU A 248 -16.04 -11.38 -5.71
N ILE A 249 -15.47 -10.19 -5.58
CA ILE A 249 -15.61 -9.39 -4.37
C ILE A 249 -16.43 -8.15 -4.68
N HIS A 250 -17.49 -7.97 -3.91
CA HIS A 250 -18.30 -6.77 -3.99
C HIS A 250 -17.65 -5.66 -3.17
N GLN A 251 -16.94 -4.76 -3.83
CA GLN A 251 -16.23 -3.70 -3.17
C GLN A 251 -16.44 -2.38 -3.89
N SER A 252 -16.98 -1.41 -3.15
CA SER A 252 -17.19 -0.06 -3.67
C SER A 252 -16.04 0.90 -3.36
N ASP A 253 -15.16 0.57 -2.42
CA ASP A 253 -14.10 1.47 -1.96
C ASP A 253 -12.74 0.76 -1.83
N PHE A 254 -11.92 0.86 -2.89
CA PHE A 254 -10.55 0.34 -2.92
C PHE A 254 -9.61 1.09 -1.98
N THR A 255 -9.88 2.37 -1.76
CA THR A 255 -9.08 3.23 -0.87
C THR A 255 -9.21 2.74 0.56
N PHE A 256 -10.45 2.45 1.01
CA PHE A 256 -10.72 1.97 2.35
C PHE A 256 -10.10 0.59 2.62
N ASP A 257 -10.16 -0.33 1.66
CA ASP A 257 -9.54 -1.64 1.83
C ASP A 257 -8.01 -1.58 1.85
N TRP A 258 -7.41 -0.77 0.97
CA TRP A 258 -5.98 -0.51 1.01
C TRP A 258 -5.57 0.08 2.36
N GLN A 259 -6.35 1.04 2.86
CA GLN A 259 -6.14 1.67 4.16
C GLN A 259 -6.13 0.62 5.27
N ARG A 260 -7.14 -0.26 5.28
CA ARG A 260 -7.29 -1.35 6.25
C ARG A 260 -6.10 -2.30 6.20
N ALA A 261 -5.63 -2.67 5.01
CA ALA A 261 -4.44 -3.49 4.82
C ALA A 261 -3.18 -2.81 5.37
N ALA A 262 -3.00 -1.52 5.05
CA ALA A 262 -1.84 -0.74 5.46
C ALA A 262 -1.77 -0.55 6.98
N THR A 263 -2.92 -0.61 7.67
CA THR A 263 -3.02 -0.51 9.13
C THR A 263 -3.06 -1.85 9.86
N GLY A 264 -2.83 -2.96 9.13
CA GLY A 264 -2.76 -4.31 9.69
C GLY A 264 -4.12 -4.99 9.89
N GLY A 265 -5.20 -4.42 9.36
CA GLY A 265 -6.49 -5.09 9.24
C GLY A 265 -6.54 -6.08 8.08
N VAL A 266 -7.61 -6.89 8.08
CA VAL A 266 -7.93 -7.85 7.01
C VAL A 266 -8.35 -7.10 5.77
N ASN A 267 -7.82 -7.43 4.59
CA ASN A 267 -8.20 -6.79 3.34
C ASN A 267 -8.87 -7.78 2.35
N TYR A 268 -9.29 -7.30 1.18
CA TYR A 268 -10.01 -8.16 0.22
C TYR A 268 -9.13 -9.31 -0.29
N TRP A 269 -7.80 -9.11 -0.33
CA TRP A 269 -6.87 -10.19 -0.68
C TRP A 269 -6.92 -11.31 0.34
N ASP A 270 -6.82 -10.98 1.64
CA ASP A 270 -6.87 -11.96 2.72
C ASP A 270 -8.17 -12.77 2.69
N VAL A 271 -9.27 -12.08 2.38
CA VAL A 271 -10.60 -12.66 2.27
C VAL A 271 -10.72 -13.57 1.04
N ALA A 272 -10.22 -13.15 -0.13
CA ALA A 272 -10.13 -14.00 -1.32
C ALA A 272 -9.32 -15.27 -1.05
N ASP A 273 -8.21 -15.12 -0.34
CA ASP A 273 -7.29 -16.21 0.00
C ASP A 273 -7.94 -17.22 0.95
N ALA A 274 -8.63 -16.73 1.99
CA ALA A 274 -9.39 -17.55 2.93
C ALA A 274 -10.50 -18.33 2.21
N PHE A 275 -11.19 -17.65 1.31
CA PHE A 275 -12.25 -18.20 0.51
C PHE A 275 -11.76 -19.29 -0.47
N ILE A 276 -10.66 -19.07 -1.20
CA ILE A 276 -10.04 -20.08 -2.08
C ILE A 276 -9.61 -21.31 -1.25
N ARG A 277 -9.00 -21.09 -0.08
CA ARG A 277 -8.65 -22.20 0.84
C ARG A 277 -9.88 -22.98 1.27
N ALA A 278 -10.99 -22.30 1.60
CA ALA A 278 -12.23 -22.95 1.99
C ALA A 278 -12.88 -23.73 0.83
N ARG A 279 -12.83 -23.20 -0.40
CA ARG A 279 -13.29 -23.87 -1.62
C ARG A 279 -12.49 -25.12 -1.93
N ARG A 280 -11.16 -25.05 -1.88
CA ARG A 280 -10.26 -26.21 -2.06
C ARG A 280 -10.49 -27.31 -1.01
N ALA A 281 -10.89 -26.92 0.19
CA ALA A 281 -11.26 -27.85 1.26
C ALA A 281 -12.70 -28.39 1.16
N GLY A 282 -13.48 -27.99 0.15
CA GLY A 282 -14.88 -28.40 -0.02
C GLY A 282 -15.85 -27.82 1.01
N ARG A 283 -15.45 -26.77 1.74
CA ARG A 283 -16.30 -26.11 2.76
C ARG A 283 -17.27 -25.08 2.18
N VAL A 284 -16.99 -24.62 0.96
CA VAL A 284 -17.78 -23.62 0.24
C VAL A 284 -18.14 -24.19 -1.12
N GLY A 285 -19.38 -23.98 -1.57
CA GLY A 285 -19.85 -24.43 -2.86
C GLY A 285 -19.09 -23.77 -4.02
N ARG A 286 -19.11 -24.39 -5.21
CA ARG A 286 -18.49 -23.80 -6.40
C ARG A 286 -19.17 -22.51 -6.87
N ILE A 287 -20.48 -22.40 -6.64
CA ILE A 287 -21.32 -21.29 -7.14
C ILE A 287 -21.34 -20.10 -6.19
N THR A 288 -21.06 -20.32 -4.90
CA THR A 288 -20.75 -19.21 -3.99
C THR A 288 -19.42 -18.66 -4.45
N SER A 289 -19.42 -17.50 -5.12
CA SER A 289 -18.25 -16.71 -5.49
C SER A 289 -18.25 -15.35 -4.78
N PHE A 290 -19.21 -15.13 -3.89
CA PHE A 290 -19.63 -13.82 -3.39
C PHE A 290 -19.09 -13.58 -1.99
N ILE A 291 -18.53 -12.40 -1.78
CA ILE A 291 -18.13 -11.90 -0.47
C ILE A 291 -18.59 -10.45 -0.42
N SER A 292 -19.49 -10.15 0.52
CA SER A 292 -19.92 -8.80 0.85
C SER A 292 -19.04 -8.19 1.93
N ASP A 293 -19.06 -6.87 2.08
CA ASP A 293 -18.36 -6.18 3.18
C ASP A 293 -18.79 -6.70 4.57
N GLU A 294 -20.03 -7.18 4.71
CA GLU A 294 -20.51 -7.80 5.95
C GLU A 294 -19.80 -9.13 6.23
N ASP A 295 -19.50 -9.91 5.18
CA ASP A 295 -18.78 -11.19 5.31
C ASP A 295 -17.32 -10.99 5.75
N ILE A 296 -16.72 -9.84 5.43
CA ILE A 296 -15.35 -9.49 5.85
C ILE A 296 -15.26 -9.39 7.38
N SER A 297 -16.33 -9.00 8.06
CA SER A 297 -16.32 -8.85 9.53
C SER A 297 -16.24 -10.18 10.30
N TRP A 298 -16.42 -11.32 9.64
CA TRP A 298 -16.35 -12.65 10.24
C TRP A 298 -14.94 -13.23 10.29
N PHE A 299 -13.97 -12.60 9.61
CA PHE A 299 -12.58 -13.04 9.50
C PHE A 299 -11.64 -12.14 10.33
#